data_AF-A0A0B3Y9B7-F1
#
_entry.id   AF-A0A0B3Y9B7-F1
#
_cell.length_a   1.000
_cell.length_b   1.000
_cell.length_c   1.000
_cell.angle_alpha   90.00
_cell.angle_beta   90.00
_cell.angle_gamma   90.00
#
_symmetry.space_group_name_H-M   'P 1'
#
loop_
_entity.id
_entity.type
_entity.pdbx_description
1 polymer ?
#
loop_
_entity_poly.entity_id
_entity_poly.type
_entity_poly.pdbx_seq_one_letter_code
_entity_poly.pdbx_strand_id
1 'polypeptide(L)' 'MTNEELKSELLESRLVIEQAEVILSNLIKFNNYEDDCFNIAHDDVIATLNAALRILRSDIN' A
#
# COMPACT_ATOMS: atom_id res chain seq x y z
N MET A 1 -6.34 27.12 -7.44
CA MET A 1 -5.43 26.29 -6.64
C MET A 1 -4.22 27.11 -6.23
N THR A 2 -3.95 27.19 -4.95
CA THR A 2 -2.73 27.81 -4.41
C THR A 2 -1.54 26.83 -4.54
N ASN A 3 -0.31 27.35 -4.47
CA ASN A 3 0.89 26.51 -4.54
C ASN A 3 0.94 25.46 -3.40
N GLU A 4 0.40 25.82 -2.23
CA GLU A 4 0.31 24.91 -1.09
C GLU A 4 -0.72 23.79 -1.29
N GLU A 5 -1.86 24.07 -1.95
CA GLU A 5 -2.83 23.05 -2.34
C GLU A 5 -2.22 22.03 -3.32
N LEU A 6 -1.47 22.51 -4.31
CA LEU A 6 -0.75 21.66 -5.28
C LEU A 6 0.29 20.75 -4.61
N LYS A 7 1.02 21.27 -3.62
CA LYS A 7 1.99 20.46 -2.86
C LYS A 7 1.29 19.39 -2.03
N SER A 8 0.17 19.71 -1.40
CA SER A 8 -0.60 18.76 -0.60
C SER A 8 -1.14 17.63 -1.46
N GLU A 9 -1.74 17.95 -2.61
CA GLU A 9 -2.28 16.96 -3.55
C GLU A 9 -1.18 16.06 -4.14
N LEU A 10 0.01 16.62 -4.42
CA LEU A 10 1.17 15.86 -4.86
C LEU A 10 1.70 14.91 -3.78
N LEU A 11 1.76 15.37 -2.52
CA LEU A 11 2.18 14.55 -1.37
C LEU A 11 1.21 13.39 -1.15
N GLU A 12 -0.09 13.66 -1.22
CA GLU A 12 -1.14 12.65 -1.07
C GLU A 12 -1.08 11.62 -2.21
N SER A 13 -0.92 12.07 -3.45
CA SER A 13 -0.76 11.18 -4.61
C SER A 13 0.46 10.27 -4.47
N ARG A 14 1.60 10.80 -4.01
CA ARG A 14 2.81 9.99 -3.76
C ARG A 14 2.59 8.96 -2.66
N LEU A 15 1.93 9.34 -1.58
CA LEU A 15 1.64 8.45 -0.47
C LEU A 15 0.72 7.28 -0.88
N VAL A 16 -0.25 7.54 -1.76
CA VAL A 16 -1.13 6.49 -2.32
C VAL A 16 -0.35 5.54 -3.21
N ILE A 17 0.56 6.06 -4.06
CA ILE A 17 1.41 5.23 -4.92
C ILE A 17 2.31 4.31 -4.10
N GLU A 18 2.99 4.84 -3.07
CA GLU A 18 3.84 4.03 -2.18
C GLU A 18 3.04 2.91 -1.49
N GLN A 19 1.81 3.20 -1.05
CA GLN A 19 0.94 2.19 -0.45
C GLN A 19 0.55 1.09 -1.45
N ALA A 20 0.24 1.46 -2.68
CA ALA A 20 -0.06 0.51 -3.75
C ALA A 20 1.16 -0.38 -4.09
N GLU A 21 2.37 0.19 -4.13
CA GLU A 21 3.62 -0.56 -4.38
C GLU A 21 3.91 -1.58 -3.29
N VAL A 22 3.69 -1.23 -2.02
CA VAL A 22 3.83 -2.15 -0.89
C VAL A 22 2.87 -3.33 -1.01
N ILE A 23 1.59 -3.05 -1.29
CA ILE A 23 0.58 -4.09 -1.46
C ILE A 23 0.94 -5.00 -2.63
N LEU A 24 1.26 -4.43 -3.80
CA LEU A 24 1.62 -5.19 -5.00
C LEU A 24 2.86 -6.04 -4.79
N SER A 25 3.90 -5.51 -4.16
CA SER A 25 5.12 -6.26 -3.85
C SER A 25 4.83 -7.45 -2.95
N ASN A 26 3.98 -7.26 -1.94
CA ASN A 26 3.62 -8.35 -1.04
C ASN A 26 2.70 -9.37 -1.73
N LEU A 27 1.75 -8.95 -2.57
CA LEU A 27 0.94 -9.84 -3.42
C LEU A 27 1.77 -10.66 -4.40
N ILE A 28 2.83 -10.10 -4.98
CA ILE A 28 3.76 -10.84 -5.83
C ILE A 28 4.52 -11.89 -5.02
N LYS A 29 4.95 -11.57 -3.79
CA LYS A 29 5.55 -12.56 -2.87
C LYS A 29 4.57 -13.68 -2.52
N PHE A 30 3.28 -13.34 -2.32
CA PHE A 30 2.22 -14.33 -2.14
C PHE A 30 2.11 -15.23 -3.39
N ASN A 31 2.25 -14.71 -4.61
CA ASN A 31 2.08 -15.53 -5.82
C ASN A 31 3.23 -16.52 -6.11
N ASN A 32 4.29 -16.57 -5.28
CA ASN A 32 5.42 -17.48 -5.46
C ASN A 32 5.21 -18.77 -4.64
N TYR A 33 4.44 -19.67 -5.23
CA TYR A 33 3.88 -20.89 -4.63
C TYR A 33 4.83 -22.10 -4.71
N GLU A 34 6.14 -21.91 -4.43
CA GLU A 34 7.09 -23.03 -4.50
C GLU A 34 6.93 -24.02 -3.34
N ASP A 35 6.26 -23.62 -2.26
CA ASP A 35 5.83 -24.47 -1.16
C ASP A 35 4.40 -24.04 -0.81
N ASP A 36 3.52 -24.94 -0.37
CA ASP A 36 2.11 -24.68 0.03
C ASP A 36 1.95 -23.67 1.21
N CYS A 37 2.96 -22.84 1.49
CA CYS A 37 3.01 -21.82 2.50
C CYS A 37 3.53 -20.49 1.94
N PHE A 38 2.84 -19.40 2.29
CA PHE A 38 3.34 -18.06 2.01
C PHE A 38 4.36 -17.68 3.10
N ASN A 39 5.65 -17.73 2.78
CA ASN A 39 6.68 -17.30 3.71
C ASN A 39 6.87 -15.78 3.63
N ILE A 40 6.08 -15.05 4.42
CA ILE A 40 6.09 -13.58 4.46
C ILE A 40 6.43 -13.13 5.86
N ALA A 41 7.35 -12.17 5.96
CA ALA A 41 7.72 -11.58 7.24
C ALA A 41 6.50 -10.93 7.91
N HIS A 42 6.37 -11.12 9.22
CA HIS A 42 5.25 -10.55 9.99
C HIS A 42 5.09 -9.03 9.79
N ASP A 43 6.21 -8.31 9.68
CA ASP A 43 6.23 -6.87 9.43
C ASP A 43 5.66 -6.50 8.05
N ASP A 44 5.92 -7.32 7.03
CA ASP A 44 5.35 -7.15 5.68
C ASP A 44 3.82 -7.37 5.71
N VAL A 45 3.33 -8.30 6.53
CA VAL A 45 1.88 -8.52 6.72
C VAL A 45 1.24 -7.29 7.36
N ILE A 46 1.84 -6.74 8.42
CA ILE A 46 1.36 -5.52 9.08
C ILE A 46 1.33 -4.35 8.09
N ALA A 47 2.42 -4.15 7.33
CA ALA A 47 2.52 -3.08 6.35
C ALA A 47 1.42 -3.21 5.28
N THR A 48 1.15 -4.43 4.79
CA THR A 48 0.10 -4.72 3.82
C THR A 48 -1.29 -4.39 4.37
N LEU A 49 -1.61 -4.84 5.58
CA LEU A 49 -2.90 -4.60 6.20
C LEU A 49 -3.14 -3.10 6.46
N ASN A 50 -2.12 -2.39 6.93
CA ASN A 50 -2.21 -0.94 7.16
C ASN A 50 -2.40 -0.17 5.86
N ALA A 51 -1.69 -0.55 4.79
CA ALA A 51 -1.88 0.04 3.46
C ALA A 51 -3.29 -0.23 2.93
N ALA A 52 -3.78 -1.47 3.02
CA ALA A 52 -5.14 -1.83 2.59
C ALA A 52 -6.23 -1.07 3.37
N LEU A 53 -6.09 -0.96 4.69
CA LEU A 53 -7.02 -0.19 5.53
C LEU A 53 -7.02 1.30 5.22
N ARG A 54 -5.86 1.87 4.84
CA ARG A 54 -5.79 3.28 4.42
C ARG A 54 -6.55 3.51 3.12
N ILE A 55 -6.32 2.67 2.11
CA ILE A 55 -7.04 2.73 0.83
C ILE A 55 -8.55 2.61 1.06
N LEU A 56 -8.99 1.60 1.83
CA LEU A 56 -10.41 1.41 2.13
C LEU A 56 -11.04 2.59 2.88
N ARG A 57 -10.27 3.30 3.74
CA ARG A 57 -10.77 4.49 4.45
C ARG A 57 -10.81 5.72 3.55
N SER A 58 -9.92 5.82 2.58
CA SER A 58 -9.94 6.87 1.56
C SER A 58 -11.12 6.71 0.58
N ASP A 59 -11.55 5.48 0.30
CA ASP A 59 -12.70 5.19 -0.58
C ASP A 59 -14.07 5.35 0.11
N ILE A 60 -14.12 5.45 1.46
CA ILE A 60 -15.36 5.55 2.25
C ILE A 60 -15.74 7.02 2.56
N ASN A 61 -14.85 7.99 2.32
CA ASN A 61 -15.10 9.43 2.48
C ASN A 61 -15.21 10.14 1.13
#